data_AF-A0A947GHF8-F1
#
_entry.id   AF-A0A947GHF8-F1
#
_cell.length_a   1.000
_cell.length_b   1.000
_cell.length_c   1.000
_cell.angle_alpha   90.00
_cell.angle_beta   90.00
_cell.angle_gamma   90.00
#
_symmetry.space_group_name_H-M   'P 1'
#
loop_
_entity.id
_entity.type
_entity.pdbx_description
1 polymer ?
#
loop_
_entity_poly.entity_id
_entity_poly.type
_entity_poly.pdbx_seq_one_letter_code
_entity_poly.pdbx_strand_id
1 'polypeptide(L)'
;MSWKLRRRRLLGDLLKNHHQARHKGFTLTELLVTTAIAGIVVSGLLAVVVNVLRVDQREVRLSRVQQDTQRALDYISNDLQEAVYVYPDPSGVRALLNDPNMPNSAGSTDVLAFWRPTEIPEADIADTVAACQTDNPTLGATGCEELLTRRAEYSLVVYIHAPFDNALVWEGQSRLIRYELPRYGRSGGALVERAGYVDPSSAAATGQVNDFENWAPSAAVDGTDDVLVDYISLPVSTATVGATAVDCDAITGIPATYVPSPPDAAQGTGFFACVRDPDVDNSSLSAVDLRARLAAGATFRGAQDVFLFVSGDAQPADGNDFTRATLNPANDLSKLPILSRQTQVRGVVDRGTSL
;
A
#
# COMPACT_ATOMS: atom_id res chain seq x y z
N MET A 1 87.24 36.15 53.88
CA MET A 1 86.65 37.46 53.50
C MET A 1 86.48 37.50 51.98
N SER A 2 85.41 38.11 51.47
CA SER A 2 85.22 38.46 50.04
C SER A 2 84.63 37.42 49.07
N TRP A 3 83.37 37.00 49.28
CA TRP A 3 82.51 36.49 48.17
C TRP A 3 81.12 37.18 48.12
N LYS A 4 80.83 38.12 49.03
CA LYS A 4 79.50 38.75 49.21
C LYS A 4 79.13 39.83 48.17
N LEU A 5 79.95 40.09 47.15
CA LEU A 5 79.76 41.26 46.27
C LEU A 5 79.44 40.96 44.78
N ARG A 6 79.22 39.71 44.39
CA ARG A 6 78.89 39.36 42.99
C ARG A 6 77.47 38.84 42.74
N ARG A 7 76.56 38.94 43.71
CA ARG A 7 75.17 38.40 43.58
C ARG A 7 74.05 39.45 43.51
N ARG A 8 74.38 40.75 43.54
CA ARG A 8 73.38 41.84 43.48
C ARG A 8 73.17 42.48 42.10
N ARG A 9 73.92 42.06 41.06
CA ARG A 9 73.76 42.61 39.70
C ARG A 9 72.99 41.74 38.71
N LEU A 10 72.63 40.50 39.06
CA LEU A 10 71.90 39.60 38.15
C LEU A 10 70.40 39.47 38.44
N LEU A 11 69.90 40.07 39.53
CA LEU A 11 68.47 40.09 39.86
C LEU A 11 67.77 41.43 39.51
N GLY A 12 68.54 42.45 39.12
CA GLY A 12 67.99 43.74 38.69
C GLY A 12 67.47 43.75 37.26
N ASP A 13 68.01 42.89 36.39
CA ASP A 13 67.67 42.88 34.96
C ASP A 13 66.58 41.86 34.58
N LEU A 14 66.21 40.95 35.49
CA LEU A 14 65.07 40.03 35.27
C LEU A 14 63.71 40.62 35.65
N LEU A 15 63.66 41.77 36.32
CA LEU A 15 62.41 42.44 36.70
C LEU A 15 62.11 43.71 35.90
N LYS A 16 62.98 44.09 34.97
CA LYS A 16 62.87 45.34 34.21
C LYS A 16 62.47 45.11 32.75
N ASN A 17 61.63 44.10 32.51
CA ASN A 17 60.96 43.87 31.24
C ASN A 17 59.45 43.64 31.41
N HIS A 18 58.83 44.32 32.36
CA HIS A 18 57.46 44.80 32.15
C HIS A 18 57.53 46.00 31.20
N HIS A 19 57.86 45.72 29.94
CA HIS A 19 57.45 46.60 28.87
C HIS A 19 55.95 46.74 29.03
N GLN A 20 55.54 47.95 29.41
CA GLN A 20 54.17 48.40 29.33
C GLN A 20 53.70 48.03 27.92
N ALA A 21 52.90 46.97 27.82
CA ALA A 21 52.12 46.70 26.64
C ALA A 21 51.18 47.91 26.55
N ARG A 22 51.59 48.91 25.76
CA ARG A 22 50.72 50.01 25.34
C ARG A 22 49.50 49.32 24.74
N HIS A 23 48.40 49.31 25.49
CA HIS A 23 47.11 48.93 24.97
C HIS A 23 46.77 49.95 23.89
N LYS A 24 47.16 49.64 22.65
CA LYS A 24 46.61 50.28 21.47
C LYS A 24 45.17 49.78 21.42
N GLY A 25 44.23 50.63 21.84
CA GLY A 25 42.81 50.35 21.69
C GLY A 25 42.53 49.99 20.22
N PHE A 26 41.62 49.04 20.01
CA PHE A 26 41.19 48.64 18.68
C PHE A 26 40.76 49.87 17.88
N THR A 27 41.24 49.96 16.64
CA THR A 27 40.75 50.99 15.72
C THR A 27 39.32 50.64 15.29
N LEU A 28 38.47 51.65 15.11
CA LEU A 28 37.06 51.44 14.72
C LEU A 28 36.93 50.63 13.41
N THR A 29 37.89 50.81 12.48
CA THR A 29 37.95 50.07 11.21
C THR A 29 38.29 48.59 11.38
N GLU A 30 39.16 48.24 12.34
CA GLU A 30 39.51 46.85 12.65
C GLU A 30 38.32 46.10 13.27
N LEU A 31 37.54 46.77 14.12
CA LEU A 31 36.29 46.22 14.65
C LEU A 31 35.23 46.04 13.56
N LEU A 32 35.17 46.94 12.57
CA LEU A 32 34.24 46.83 11.45
C LEU A 32 34.60 45.65 10.53
N VAL A 33 35.88 45.48 10.18
CA VAL A 33 36.30 44.36 9.32
C VAL A 33 36.12 43.01 10.03
N THR A 34 36.45 42.92 11.32
CA THR A 34 36.27 41.67 12.09
C THR A 34 34.81 41.28 12.22
N THR A 35 33.91 42.24 12.49
CA THR A 35 32.46 41.97 12.51
C THR A 35 31.91 41.59 11.14
N ALA A 36 32.40 42.20 10.06
CA ALA A 36 32.02 41.82 8.69
C ALA A 36 32.44 40.39 8.34
N ILE A 37 33.69 40.00 8.64
CA ILE A 37 34.19 38.64 8.40
C ILE A 37 33.43 37.64 9.27
N ALA A 38 33.21 37.95 10.55
CA ALA A 38 32.43 37.10 11.44
C ALA A 38 31.00 36.89 10.92
N GLY A 39 30.35 37.94 10.40
CA GLY A 39 29.02 37.85 9.79
C GLY A 39 28.99 36.91 8.58
N ILE A 40 29.99 36.98 7.70
CA ILE A 40 30.10 36.09 6.53
C ILE A 40 30.28 34.62 6.98
N VAL A 41 31.16 34.36 7.95
CA VAL A 41 31.41 33.01 8.46
C VAL A 41 30.16 32.43 9.12
N VAL A 42 29.48 33.19 9.99
CA VAL A 42 28.25 32.74 10.64
C VAL A 42 27.14 32.47 9.63
N SER A 43 26.98 33.33 8.62
CA SER A 43 26.04 33.11 7.51
C SER A 43 26.35 31.82 6.75
N GLY A 44 27.62 31.56 6.43
CA GLY A 44 28.05 30.34 5.78
C GLY A 44 27.75 29.08 6.60
N LEU A 45 28.02 29.11 7.92
CA LEU A 45 27.70 27.99 8.81
C LEU A 45 26.18 27.75 8.91
N LEU A 46 25.38 28.81 9.01
CA LEU A 46 23.92 28.71 9.05
C LEU A 46 23.37 28.07 7.77
N ALA A 47 23.90 28.47 6.60
CA ALA A 47 23.51 27.88 5.32
C ALA A 47 23.80 26.37 5.28
N VAL A 48 24.96 25.93 5.79
CA VAL A 48 25.30 24.50 5.89
C VAL A 48 24.33 23.76 6.81
N VAL A 49 24.03 24.31 8.00
CA VAL A 49 23.10 23.68 8.95
C VAL A 49 21.71 23.53 8.34
N VAL A 50 21.19 24.55 7.65
CA VAL A 50 19.89 24.47 6.97
C VAL A 50 19.89 23.37 5.90
N ASN A 51 20.98 23.22 5.15
CA ASN A 51 21.09 22.15 4.16
C ASN A 51 21.11 20.76 4.81
N VAL A 52 21.83 20.57 5.92
CA VAL A 52 21.84 19.30 6.66
C VAL A 52 20.44 18.99 7.19
N LEU A 53 19.77 19.94 7.85
CA LEU A 53 18.42 19.74 8.36
C LEU A 53 17.41 19.38 7.26
N ARG A 54 17.54 19.96 6.07
CA ARG A 54 16.70 19.63 4.91
C ARG A 54 16.93 18.20 4.42
N VAL A 55 18.19 17.76 4.38
CA VAL A 55 18.55 16.39 4.00
C VAL A 55 18.01 15.40 5.04
N ASP A 56 18.23 15.67 6.33
CA ASP A 56 17.74 14.82 7.42
C ASP A 56 16.21 14.67 7.39
N GLN A 57 15.47 15.78 7.24
CA GLN A 57 14.02 15.73 7.14
C GLN A 57 13.54 14.92 5.94
N ARG A 58 14.24 15.02 4.80
CA ARG A 58 13.93 14.24 3.61
C ARG A 58 14.20 12.76 3.81
N GLU A 59 15.35 12.39 4.36
CA GLU A 59 15.71 11.00 4.64
C GLU A 59 14.71 10.35 5.61
N VAL A 60 14.27 11.09 6.64
CA VAL A 60 13.23 10.63 7.56
C VAL A 60 11.90 10.38 6.83
N ARG A 61 11.48 11.27 5.91
CA ARG A 61 10.25 11.07 5.12
C ARG A 61 10.36 9.85 4.21
N LEU A 62 11.44 9.72 3.46
CA LEU A 62 11.67 8.59 2.56
C LEU A 62 11.71 7.27 3.32
N SER A 63 12.39 7.22 4.46
CA SER A 63 12.46 6.03 5.30
C SER A 63 11.08 5.62 5.85
N ARG A 64 10.22 6.59 6.20
CA ARG A 64 8.85 6.32 6.64
C ARG A 64 8.00 5.76 5.50
N VAL A 65 8.01 6.40 4.33
CA VAL A 65 7.25 5.92 3.17
C VAL A 65 7.71 4.52 2.75
N GLN A 66 9.02 4.24 2.77
CA GLN A 66 9.53 2.89 2.51
C GLN A 66 8.99 1.87 3.52
N GLN A 67 9.03 2.19 4.82
CA GLN A 67 8.53 1.31 5.87
C GLN A 67 7.02 1.06 5.75
N ASP A 68 6.24 2.11 5.49
CA ASP A 68 4.78 2.00 5.37
C ASP A 68 4.38 1.25 4.09
N THR A 69 5.08 1.49 2.97
CA THR A 69 4.86 0.75 1.72
C THR A 69 5.22 -0.73 1.88
N GLN A 70 6.30 -1.06 2.58
CA GLN A 70 6.67 -2.45 2.89
C GLN A 70 5.60 -3.12 3.77
N ARG A 71 5.11 -2.43 4.82
CA ARG A 71 4.04 -2.93 5.67
C ARG A 71 2.75 -3.18 4.87
N ALA A 72 2.39 -2.28 3.96
CA ALA A 72 1.23 -2.44 3.11
C ALA A 72 1.39 -3.64 2.16
N LEU A 73 2.55 -3.77 1.51
CA LEU A 73 2.85 -4.93 0.65
C LEU A 73 2.80 -6.25 1.44
N ASP A 74 3.33 -6.27 2.66
CA ASP A 74 3.25 -7.42 3.56
C ASP A 74 1.80 -7.78 3.91
N TYR A 75 0.99 -6.77 4.26
CA TYR A 75 -0.42 -6.93 4.57
C TYR A 75 -1.19 -7.54 3.39
N ILE A 76 -1.07 -6.93 2.19
CA ILE A 76 -1.75 -7.41 0.97
C ILE A 76 -1.34 -8.85 0.64
N SER A 77 -0.06 -9.16 0.81
CA SER A 77 0.45 -10.49 0.49
C SER A 77 -0.07 -11.55 1.44
N ASN A 78 -0.26 -11.22 2.72
CA ASN A 78 -0.89 -12.12 3.67
C ASN A 78 -2.36 -12.38 3.31
N ASP A 79 -3.10 -11.33 2.90
CA ASP A 79 -4.48 -11.50 2.42
C ASP A 79 -4.55 -12.41 1.17
N LEU A 80 -3.59 -12.27 0.25
CA LEU A 80 -3.52 -13.09 -0.97
C LEU A 80 -3.10 -14.55 -0.70
N GLN A 81 -2.32 -14.84 0.34
CA GLN A 81 -1.98 -16.21 0.71
C GLN A 81 -3.20 -17.03 1.14
N GLU A 82 -4.21 -16.34 1.66
CA GLU A 82 -5.48 -16.92 2.08
C GLU A 82 -6.55 -16.84 0.99
N ALA A 83 -6.26 -16.18 -0.13
CA ALA A 83 -7.21 -16.07 -1.22
C ALA A 83 -7.56 -17.45 -1.81
N VAL A 84 -8.79 -17.53 -2.31
CA VAL A 84 -9.44 -18.71 -2.89
C VAL A 84 -9.57 -18.52 -4.39
N TYR A 85 -9.88 -17.30 -4.82
CA TYR A 85 -9.98 -16.91 -6.22
C TYR A 85 -9.61 -15.45 -6.38
N VAL A 86 -8.74 -15.14 -7.35
CA VAL A 86 -8.30 -13.79 -7.71
C VAL A 86 -8.83 -13.44 -9.10
N TYR A 87 -9.49 -12.29 -9.21
CA TYR A 87 -10.00 -11.78 -10.48
C TYR A 87 -8.85 -11.18 -11.31
N PRO A 88 -8.68 -11.59 -12.58
CA PRO A 88 -7.72 -10.96 -13.48
C PRO A 88 -8.09 -9.51 -13.82
N ASP A 89 -9.39 -9.21 -13.87
CA ASP A 89 -9.92 -7.86 -14.07
C ASP A 89 -10.83 -7.45 -12.90
N PRO A 90 -10.33 -6.69 -11.93
CA PRO A 90 -11.10 -6.25 -10.76
C PRO A 90 -12.13 -5.16 -11.09
N SER A 91 -12.01 -4.49 -12.24
CA SER A 91 -12.93 -3.41 -12.64
C SER A 91 -14.35 -3.93 -12.92
N GLY A 92 -14.44 -5.16 -13.44
CA GLY A 92 -15.72 -5.87 -13.61
C GLY A 92 -16.44 -6.11 -12.28
N VAL A 93 -15.69 -6.47 -11.23
CA VAL A 93 -16.26 -6.71 -9.89
C VAL A 93 -16.80 -5.41 -9.28
N ARG A 94 -16.04 -4.31 -9.37
CA ARG A 94 -16.49 -2.98 -8.91
C ARG A 94 -17.83 -2.58 -9.53
N ALA A 95 -17.99 -2.81 -10.84
CA ALA A 95 -19.22 -2.45 -11.56
C ALA A 95 -20.47 -3.21 -11.06
N LEU A 96 -20.29 -4.37 -10.43
CA LEU A 96 -21.39 -5.19 -9.91
C LEU A 96 -21.84 -4.75 -8.52
N LEU A 97 -20.93 -4.26 -7.68
CA LEU A 97 -21.20 -4.00 -6.25
C LEU A 97 -22.23 -2.90 -6.01
N ASN A 98 -22.21 -1.82 -6.82
CA ASN A 98 -23.10 -0.65 -6.66
C ASN A 98 -23.18 -0.12 -5.22
N ASP A 99 -22.07 -0.20 -4.48
CA ASP A 99 -22.00 0.13 -3.06
C ASP A 99 -21.67 1.63 -2.86
N PRO A 100 -22.42 2.37 -2.03
CA PRO A 100 -22.12 3.77 -1.73
C PRO A 100 -20.86 4.00 -0.87
N ASN A 101 -20.42 3.00 -0.10
CA ASN A 101 -19.22 3.07 0.76
C ASN A 101 -17.93 2.76 0.00
N MET A 102 -18.06 2.19 -1.20
CA MET A 102 -17.02 1.96 -2.20
C MET A 102 -16.32 3.30 -2.53
N PRO A 103 -15.01 3.48 -2.27
CA PRO A 103 -14.32 4.69 -2.67
C PRO A 103 -14.49 4.96 -4.17
N ASN A 104 -15.00 6.14 -4.51
CA ASN A 104 -15.34 6.54 -5.89
C ASN A 104 -14.78 7.93 -6.21
N SER A 105 -13.53 8.20 -5.85
CA SER A 105 -12.87 9.43 -6.28
C SER A 105 -12.52 9.34 -7.77
N ALA A 106 -12.62 10.46 -8.49
CA ALA A 106 -12.28 10.52 -9.90
C ALA A 106 -10.82 10.08 -10.10
N GLY A 107 -10.60 9.09 -10.98
CA GLY A 107 -9.27 8.52 -11.24
C GLY A 107 -8.84 7.41 -10.27
N SER A 108 -9.70 6.99 -9.34
CA SER A 108 -9.48 5.74 -8.60
C SER A 108 -9.42 4.56 -9.55
N THR A 109 -8.50 3.63 -9.28
CA THR A 109 -8.29 2.43 -10.09
C THR A 109 -8.35 1.17 -9.22
N ASP A 110 -9.11 0.17 -9.66
CA ASP A 110 -9.19 -1.14 -9.02
C ASP A 110 -7.99 -1.99 -9.41
N VAL A 111 -7.18 -2.41 -8.43
CA VAL A 111 -5.92 -3.09 -8.73
C VAL A 111 -5.97 -4.57 -8.43
N LEU A 112 -6.70 -5.00 -7.41
CA LEU A 112 -6.87 -6.42 -7.07
C LEU A 112 -8.26 -6.64 -6.51
N ALA A 113 -8.90 -7.74 -6.91
CA ALA A 113 -10.11 -8.23 -6.28
C ALA A 113 -9.96 -9.74 -6.08
N PHE A 114 -10.33 -10.24 -4.91
CA PHE A 114 -10.26 -11.68 -4.62
C PHE A 114 -11.18 -12.08 -3.48
N TRP A 115 -11.53 -13.36 -3.46
CA TRP A 115 -12.24 -14.00 -2.35
C TRP A 115 -11.25 -14.61 -1.37
N ARG A 116 -11.49 -14.44 -0.08
CA ARG A 116 -10.75 -15.12 0.99
C ARG A 116 -11.71 -15.65 2.06
N PRO A 117 -11.39 -16.76 2.72
CA PRO A 117 -12.10 -17.17 3.92
C PRO A 117 -11.73 -16.22 5.05
N THR A 118 -12.72 -15.86 5.85
CA THR A 118 -12.56 -15.03 7.04
C THR A 118 -13.16 -15.80 8.21
N GLU A 119 -12.39 -15.88 9.30
CA GLU A 119 -12.86 -16.52 10.52
C GLU A 119 -13.89 -15.62 11.20
N ILE A 120 -14.98 -16.24 11.65
CA ILE A 120 -16.01 -15.53 12.42
C ILE A 120 -15.55 -15.50 13.88
N PRO A 121 -15.47 -14.32 14.54
CA PRO A 121 -15.02 -14.24 15.93
C PRO A 121 -15.84 -15.13 16.87
N GLU A 122 -15.18 -15.80 17.81
CA GLU A 122 -15.86 -16.76 18.72
C GLU A 122 -16.98 -16.10 19.55
N ALA A 123 -16.81 -14.82 19.92
CA ALA A 123 -17.85 -14.04 20.59
C ALA A 123 -19.13 -13.95 19.74
N ASP A 124 -18.97 -13.78 18.43
CA ASP A 124 -20.08 -13.58 17.49
C ASP A 124 -20.78 -14.92 17.22
N ILE A 125 -20.03 -16.03 17.24
CA ILE A 125 -20.58 -17.38 17.18
C ILE A 125 -21.41 -17.67 18.44
N ALA A 126 -20.93 -17.32 19.64
CA ALA A 126 -21.63 -17.59 20.89
C ALA A 126 -22.99 -16.87 20.97
N ASP A 127 -23.03 -15.60 20.57
CA ASP A 127 -24.27 -14.81 20.48
C ASP A 127 -25.24 -15.42 19.45
N THR A 128 -24.70 -15.91 18.33
CA THR A 128 -25.47 -16.51 17.24
C THR A 128 -26.04 -17.88 17.61
N VAL A 129 -25.30 -18.73 18.32
CA VAL A 129 -25.78 -20.04 18.83
C VAL A 129 -27.02 -19.86 19.70
N ALA A 130 -27.03 -18.85 20.58
CA ALA A 130 -28.18 -18.56 21.43
C ALA A 130 -29.40 -18.13 20.60
N ALA A 131 -29.20 -17.29 19.58
CA ALA A 131 -30.27 -16.83 18.69
C ALA A 131 -30.81 -17.94 17.77
N CYS A 132 -29.93 -18.85 17.32
CA CYS A 132 -30.28 -19.96 16.45
C CYS A 132 -31.14 -21.05 17.11
N GLN A 133 -31.13 -21.14 18.43
CA GLN A 133 -31.96 -22.09 19.17
C GLN A 133 -33.43 -21.66 19.25
N THR A 134 -33.74 -20.41 18.91
CA THR A 134 -35.09 -19.83 19.05
C THR A 134 -35.68 -19.34 17.72
N ASP A 135 -35.32 -19.97 16.60
CA ASP A 135 -35.62 -19.50 15.23
C ASP A 135 -35.16 -18.03 15.04
N ASN A 136 -33.87 -17.81 14.77
CA ASN A 136 -33.38 -16.48 14.43
C ASN A 136 -34.06 -16.02 13.13
N PRO A 137 -34.98 -15.03 13.16
CA PRO A 137 -35.73 -14.62 11.98
C PRO A 137 -34.85 -13.93 10.93
N THR A 138 -33.60 -13.60 11.29
CA THR A 138 -32.68 -12.78 10.50
C THR A 138 -31.70 -13.60 9.68
N LEU A 139 -31.30 -14.78 10.16
CA LEU A 139 -30.40 -15.71 9.44
C LEU A 139 -31.15 -16.92 8.86
N GLY A 140 -32.33 -17.25 9.40
CA GLY A 140 -33.05 -18.47 9.05
C GLY A 140 -32.34 -19.75 9.55
N ALA A 141 -33.02 -20.89 9.40
CA ALA A 141 -32.50 -22.19 9.86
C ALA A 141 -31.26 -22.64 9.06
N THR A 142 -31.29 -22.51 7.74
CA THR A 142 -30.20 -22.91 6.84
C THR A 142 -28.94 -22.06 7.05
N GLY A 143 -29.07 -20.73 7.13
CA GLY A 143 -27.95 -19.84 7.37
C GLY A 143 -27.28 -20.10 8.72
N CYS A 144 -28.06 -20.48 9.74
CA CYS A 144 -27.49 -20.88 11.02
C CYS A 144 -26.71 -22.21 10.95
N GLU A 145 -27.24 -23.22 10.28
CA GLU A 145 -26.56 -24.52 10.15
C GLU A 145 -25.21 -24.37 9.41
N GLU A 146 -25.18 -23.54 8.37
CA GLU A 146 -23.95 -23.19 7.65
C GLU A 146 -22.93 -22.51 8.57
N LEU A 147 -23.36 -21.51 9.33
CA LEU A 147 -22.51 -20.78 10.29
C LEU A 147 -21.89 -21.70 11.34
N LEU A 148 -22.70 -22.55 11.97
CA LEU A 148 -22.24 -23.45 13.04
C LEU A 148 -21.30 -24.54 12.52
N THR A 149 -21.50 -24.98 11.27
CA THR A 149 -20.70 -26.05 10.65
C THR A 149 -19.39 -25.52 10.09
N ARG A 150 -19.43 -24.39 9.36
CA ARG A 150 -18.26 -23.86 8.63
C ARG A 150 -17.36 -22.99 9.51
N ARG A 151 -17.93 -22.23 10.45
CA ARG A 151 -17.23 -21.25 11.31
C ARG A 151 -16.35 -20.23 10.56
N ALA A 152 -16.54 -20.11 9.26
CA ALA A 152 -15.84 -19.21 8.37
C ALA A 152 -16.82 -18.77 7.27
N GLU A 153 -16.63 -17.55 6.80
CA GLU A 153 -17.36 -16.95 5.69
C GLU A 153 -16.39 -16.60 4.56
N TYR A 154 -16.90 -16.34 3.35
CA TYR A 154 -16.08 -15.77 2.28
C TYR A 154 -16.27 -14.27 2.22
N SER A 155 -15.19 -13.52 2.42
CA SER A 155 -15.16 -12.07 2.20
C SER A 155 -14.60 -11.76 0.81
N LEU A 156 -15.23 -10.82 0.09
CA LEU A 156 -14.65 -10.23 -1.10
C LEU A 156 -13.78 -9.04 -0.68
N VAL A 157 -12.51 -9.04 -1.07
CA VAL A 157 -11.56 -7.96 -0.81
C VAL A 157 -11.18 -7.29 -2.13
N VAL A 158 -11.22 -5.96 -2.16
CA VAL A 158 -10.83 -5.15 -3.32
C VAL A 158 -9.83 -4.09 -2.89
N TYR A 159 -8.64 -4.08 -3.50
CA TYR A 159 -7.65 -3.02 -3.31
C TYR A 159 -7.77 -1.94 -4.38
N ILE A 160 -7.81 -0.70 -3.91
CA ILE A 160 -8.11 0.49 -4.70
C ILE A 160 -6.95 1.46 -4.58
N HIS A 161 -6.46 1.89 -5.73
CA HIS A 161 -5.50 2.96 -5.82
C HIS A 161 -6.22 4.27 -6.08
N ALA A 162 -6.33 5.12 -5.06
CA ALA A 162 -7.05 6.38 -5.11
C ALA A 162 -6.07 7.57 -5.23
N PRO A 163 -6.16 8.40 -6.28
CA PRO A 163 -5.38 9.63 -6.37
C PRO A 163 -5.91 10.67 -5.36
N PHE A 164 -5.07 11.66 -5.06
CA PHE A 164 -5.45 12.80 -4.23
C PHE A 164 -6.69 13.52 -4.78
N ASP A 165 -7.65 13.72 -3.89
CA ASP A 165 -8.81 14.58 -4.10
C ASP A 165 -8.81 15.66 -3.03
N ASN A 166 -8.99 16.92 -3.47
CA ASN A 166 -9.01 18.10 -2.61
C ASN A 166 -10.11 18.06 -1.53
N ALA A 167 -11.08 17.15 -1.65
CA ALA A 167 -12.12 16.92 -0.65
C ALA A 167 -11.63 16.17 0.60
N LEU A 168 -10.46 15.53 0.55
CA LEU A 168 -10.00 14.58 1.56
C LEU A 168 -8.73 15.06 2.29
N VAL A 169 -8.60 14.68 3.56
CA VAL A 169 -7.72 15.31 4.57
C VAL A 169 -6.27 14.79 4.54
N TRP A 170 -5.80 14.19 3.45
CA TRP A 170 -4.47 13.55 3.44
C TRP A 170 -3.42 14.31 2.64
N GLU A 171 -2.15 13.99 2.91
CA GLU A 171 -1.02 14.78 2.43
C GLU A 171 -0.26 14.15 1.26
N GLY A 172 -0.43 12.87 0.95
CA GLY A 172 0.24 12.18 -0.16
C GLY A 172 -0.49 12.27 -1.51
N GLN A 173 0.25 12.14 -2.62
CA GLN A 173 -0.31 12.20 -4.00
C GLN A 173 -1.36 11.13 -4.31
N SER A 174 -1.25 9.96 -3.69
CA SER A 174 -2.25 8.89 -3.78
C SER A 174 -2.14 7.98 -2.57
N ARG A 175 -3.14 7.11 -2.42
CA ARG A 175 -3.26 6.15 -1.32
C ARG A 175 -3.79 4.82 -1.79
N LEU A 176 -3.54 3.81 -0.97
CA LEU A 176 -4.11 2.49 -1.12
C LEU A 176 -5.23 2.28 -0.11
N ILE A 177 -6.41 1.93 -0.61
CA ILE A 177 -7.60 1.65 0.19
C ILE A 177 -7.94 0.18 0.01
N ARG A 178 -8.27 -0.49 1.11
CA ARG A 178 -8.79 -1.85 1.13
C ARG A 178 -10.29 -1.79 1.37
N TYR A 179 -11.07 -2.23 0.41
CA TYR A 179 -12.49 -2.47 0.56
C TYR A 179 -12.72 -3.95 0.89
N GLU A 180 -13.60 -4.24 1.84
CA GLU A 180 -14.02 -5.59 2.19
C GLU A 180 -15.54 -5.68 2.27
N LEU A 181 -16.09 -6.70 1.62
CA LEU A 181 -17.48 -7.12 1.72
C LEU A 181 -17.55 -8.47 2.44
N PRO A 182 -17.80 -8.49 3.76
CA PRO A 182 -18.06 -9.72 4.50
C PRO A 182 -19.51 -10.19 4.30
N ARG A 183 -19.78 -11.49 4.48
CA ARG A 183 -21.14 -12.05 4.39
C ARG A 183 -22.01 -11.54 5.52
N TYR A 184 -21.47 -11.50 6.73
CA TYR A 184 -22.20 -11.07 7.92
C TYR A 184 -21.80 -9.65 8.36
N GLY A 185 -22.78 -8.94 8.92
CA GLY A 185 -22.61 -7.69 9.65
C GLY A 185 -23.25 -7.78 11.02
N ARG A 186 -23.02 -6.78 11.87
CA ARG A 186 -23.68 -6.66 13.18
C ARG A 186 -24.84 -5.69 13.11
N SER A 187 -26.02 -6.13 13.55
CA SER A 187 -27.18 -5.26 13.77
C SER A 187 -27.86 -5.65 15.08
N GLY A 188 -27.99 -4.68 16.00
CA GLY A 188 -28.62 -4.92 17.30
C GLY A 188 -27.94 -5.99 18.17
N GLY A 189 -26.65 -6.26 17.95
CA GLY A 189 -25.89 -7.29 18.69
C GLY A 189 -25.94 -8.69 18.08
N ALA A 190 -26.75 -8.94 17.05
CA ALA A 190 -26.79 -10.21 16.33
C ALA A 190 -26.03 -10.14 15.00
N LEU A 191 -25.52 -11.30 14.55
CA LEU A 191 -25.06 -11.46 13.17
C LEU A 191 -26.25 -11.47 12.23
N VAL A 192 -26.14 -10.68 11.16
CA VAL A 192 -27.14 -10.55 10.11
C VAL A 192 -26.43 -10.65 8.77
N GLU A 193 -26.99 -11.42 7.84
CA GLU A 193 -26.47 -11.47 6.47
C GLU A 193 -26.63 -10.10 5.81
N ARG A 194 -25.55 -9.61 5.18
CA ARG A 194 -25.57 -8.30 4.52
C ARG A 194 -26.49 -8.33 3.31
N ALA A 195 -27.26 -7.25 3.14
CA ALA A 195 -28.15 -7.11 2.00
C ALA A 195 -27.37 -7.21 0.68
N GLY A 196 -27.92 -7.95 -0.29
CA GLY A 196 -27.31 -8.11 -1.61
C GLY A 196 -26.17 -9.12 -1.68
N TYR A 197 -25.61 -9.56 -0.54
CA TYR A 197 -24.57 -10.58 -0.53
C TYR A 197 -25.13 -11.93 -1.02
N VAL A 198 -24.33 -12.64 -1.82
CA VAL A 198 -24.63 -14.02 -2.22
C VAL A 198 -23.36 -14.86 -1.99
N ASP A 199 -23.50 -16.03 -1.36
CA ASP A 199 -22.34 -16.89 -1.08
C ASP A 199 -21.84 -17.56 -2.38
N PRO A 200 -20.60 -17.28 -2.83
CA PRO A 200 -20.04 -17.83 -4.07
C PRO A 200 -19.79 -19.35 -4.03
N SER A 201 -19.90 -19.97 -2.85
CA SER A 201 -19.81 -21.43 -2.69
C SER A 201 -21.16 -22.13 -2.73
N SER A 202 -22.27 -21.40 -2.74
CA SER A 202 -23.61 -21.97 -2.76
C SER A 202 -24.02 -22.32 -4.20
N ALA A 203 -24.52 -23.53 -4.41
CA ALA A 203 -25.09 -23.91 -5.69
C ALA A 203 -26.32 -23.03 -5.97
N ALA A 204 -26.29 -22.28 -7.06
CA ALA A 204 -27.35 -21.35 -7.36
C ALA A 204 -28.70 -22.06 -7.56
N ALA A 205 -29.73 -21.55 -6.88
CA ALA A 205 -31.08 -22.13 -6.90
C ALA A 205 -31.80 -22.00 -8.26
N THR A 206 -31.31 -21.19 -9.18
CA THR A 206 -32.04 -20.76 -10.39
C THR A 206 -31.18 -20.73 -11.66
N GLY A 207 -30.45 -21.79 -11.99
CA GLY A 207 -29.85 -22.00 -13.33
C GLY A 207 -28.81 -20.97 -13.83
N GLN A 208 -28.58 -19.87 -13.11
CA GLN A 208 -27.44 -18.99 -13.24
C GLN A 208 -26.34 -19.50 -12.34
N VAL A 209 -25.13 -19.70 -12.83
CA VAL A 209 -24.00 -20.05 -11.97
C VAL A 209 -23.57 -18.78 -11.22
N ASN A 210 -23.66 -18.78 -9.89
CA ASN A 210 -23.14 -17.72 -9.02
C ASN A 210 -22.01 -18.32 -8.19
N ASP A 211 -20.86 -18.51 -8.84
CA ASP A 211 -19.64 -19.07 -8.27
C ASP A 211 -18.60 -17.95 -8.02
N PHE A 212 -17.41 -18.33 -7.57
CA PHE A 212 -16.31 -17.37 -7.34
C PHE A 212 -15.92 -16.57 -8.59
N GLU A 213 -16.14 -17.08 -9.80
CA GLU A 213 -15.73 -16.45 -11.05
C GLU A 213 -16.81 -15.52 -11.62
N ASN A 214 -18.06 -16.00 -11.59
CA ASN A 214 -19.23 -15.32 -12.14
C ASN A 214 -20.08 -14.68 -11.04
N TRP A 215 -19.44 -14.33 -9.92
CA TRP A 215 -20.14 -13.82 -8.76
C TRP A 215 -20.90 -12.55 -9.10
N ALA A 216 -22.16 -12.48 -8.68
CA ALA A 216 -22.96 -11.27 -8.75
C ALA A 216 -23.81 -11.10 -7.48
N PRO A 217 -23.88 -9.88 -6.94
CA PRO A 217 -24.74 -9.60 -5.81
C PRO A 217 -26.21 -9.62 -6.23
N SER A 218 -27.12 -9.96 -5.31
CA SER A 218 -28.56 -9.99 -5.59
C SER A 218 -29.22 -8.60 -5.50
N ALA A 219 -28.55 -7.63 -4.90
CA ALA A 219 -28.96 -6.24 -4.72
C ALA A 219 -27.72 -5.37 -4.45
N ALA A 220 -27.90 -4.06 -4.24
CA ALA A 220 -26.82 -3.21 -3.76
C ALA A 220 -26.27 -3.75 -2.44
N VAL A 221 -24.94 -3.84 -2.34
CA VAL A 221 -24.25 -4.28 -1.14
C VAL A 221 -23.75 -3.10 -0.33
N ASP A 222 -23.37 -3.40 0.89
CA ASP A 222 -22.77 -2.46 1.83
C ASP A 222 -21.53 -3.17 2.39
N GLY A 223 -20.35 -2.72 2.04
CA GLY A 223 -19.06 -3.16 2.56
C GLY A 223 -18.38 -2.05 3.34
N THR A 224 -17.15 -2.29 3.74
CA THR A 224 -16.36 -1.36 4.55
C THR A 224 -15.00 -1.13 3.91
N ASP A 225 -14.53 0.11 3.93
CA ASP A 225 -13.19 0.47 3.46
C ASP A 225 -12.26 0.87 4.62
N ASP A 226 -10.97 0.57 4.46
CA ASP A 226 -9.91 1.00 5.35
C ASP A 226 -8.70 1.49 4.56
N VAL A 227 -8.06 2.55 5.04
CA VAL A 227 -6.88 3.14 4.39
C VAL A 227 -5.63 2.42 4.88
N LEU A 228 -4.94 1.73 3.97
CA LEU A 228 -3.73 0.99 4.33
C LEU A 228 -2.50 1.89 4.41
N VAL A 229 -2.29 2.71 3.38
CA VAL A 229 -1.08 3.51 3.25
C VAL A 229 -1.32 4.72 2.36
N ASP A 230 -0.73 5.84 2.78
CA ASP A 230 -0.63 7.08 2.01
C ASP A 230 0.74 7.17 1.33
N TYR A 231 0.92 8.16 0.45
CA TYR A 231 2.21 8.40 -0.24
C TYR A 231 2.59 7.28 -1.22
N ILE A 232 1.60 6.79 -1.97
CA ILE A 232 1.83 5.93 -3.15
C ILE A 232 2.04 6.83 -4.38
N SER A 233 2.85 6.38 -5.34
CA SER A 233 2.97 7.09 -6.62
C SER A 233 1.62 7.09 -7.35
N LEU A 234 1.34 8.10 -8.18
CA LEU A 234 0.04 8.22 -8.85
C LEU A 234 -0.33 7.00 -9.72
N PRO A 235 -1.64 6.70 -9.87
CA PRO A 235 -2.08 5.74 -10.87
C PRO A 235 -1.79 6.29 -12.27
N VAL A 236 -1.21 5.46 -13.14
CA VAL A 236 -0.96 5.80 -14.54
C VAL A 236 -1.57 4.73 -15.42
N SER A 237 -2.46 5.13 -16.32
CA SER A 237 -3.07 4.24 -17.31
C SER A 237 -2.50 4.43 -18.70
N THR A 238 -2.67 3.43 -19.56
CA THR A 238 -2.29 3.49 -20.99
C THR A 238 -3.08 4.52 -21.79
N ALA A 239 -4.18 5.05 -21.24
CA ALA A 239 -4.88 6.20 -21.82
C ALA A 239 -4.09 7.51 -21.70
N THR A 240 -3.07 7.54 -20.84
CA THR A 240 -2.16 8.69 -20.68
C THR A 240 -1.19 8.75 -21.86
N VAL A 241 -1.08 9.92 -22.50
CA VAL A 241 -0.25 10.11 -23.69
C VAL A 241 1.21 9.77 -23.41
N GLY A 242 1.76 8.81 -24.15
CA GLY A 242 3.16 8.39 -24.06
C GLY A 242 3.46 7.33 -22.98
N ALA A 243 2.44 6.85 -22.26
CA ALA A 243 2.60 5.77 -21.29
C ALA A 243 2.65 4.40 -21.99
N THR A 244 3.64 3.58 -21.64
CA THR A 244 3.80 2.21 -22.13
C THR A 244 3.03 1.25 -21.23
N ALA A 245 2.32 0.28 -21.80
CA ALA A 245 1.63 -0.76 -21.02
C ALA A 245 2.61 -1.57 -20.17
N VAL A 246 2.15 -2.06 -19.03
CA VAL A 246 2.88 -3.05 -18.24
C VAL A 246 2.93 -4.38 -19.02
N ASP A 247 4.14 -4.92 -19.18
CA ASP A 247 4.37 -6.22 -19.82
C ASP A 247 4.66 -7.27 -18.74
N CYS A 248 3.61 -7.97 -18.30
CA CYS A 248 3.71 -9.01 -17.29
C CYS A 248 4.51 -10.24 -17.76
N ASP A 249 4.55 -10.50 -19.07
CA ASP A 249 5.33 -11.60 -19.63
C ASP A 249 6.83 -11.28 -19.55
N ALA A 250 7.23 -10.05 -19.87
CA ALA A 250 8.61 -9.60 -19.72
C ALA A 250 9.09 -9.59 -18.26
N ILE A 251 8.19 -9.27 -17.32
CA ILE A 251 8.52 -9.23 -15.88
C ILE A 251 8.67 -10.64 -15.31
N THR A 252 7.73 -11.54 -15.62
CA THR A 252 7.73 -12.91 -15.08
C THR A 252 8.65 -13.86 -15.84
N GLY A 253 8.99 -13.54 -17.10
CA GLY A 253 9.72 -14.41 -18.00
C GLY A 253 8.87 -15.58 -18.52
N ILE A 254 7.55 -15.57 -18.29
CA ILE A 254 6.62 -16.63 -18.68
C ILE A 254 5.58 -16.02 -19.64
N PRO A 255 5.62 -16.37 -20.95
CA PRO A 255 4.75 -15.73 -21.94
C PRO A 255 3.28 -16.15 -21.79
N ALA A 256 2.39 -15.23 -22.13
CA ALA A 256 0.95 -15.38 -22.26
C ALA A 256 0.23 -16.00 -21.05
N THR A 257 0.79 -15.85 -19.85
CA THR A 257 0.27 -16.50 -18.62
C THR A 257 -0.23 -15.51 -17.59
N TYR A 258 0.28 -14.28 -17.61
CA TYR A 258 -0.04 -13.26 -16.62
C TYR A 258 -0.65 -12.03 -17.28
N VAL A 259 -1.75 -11.54 -16.71
CA VAL A 259 -2.46 -10.35 -17.17
C VAL A 259 -2.21 -9.22 -16.17
N PRO A 260 -1.92 -7.99 -16.63
CA PRO A 260 -1.81 -6.85 -15.74
C PRO A 260 -3.18 -6.54 -15.10
N SER A 261 -3.15 -6.23 -13.81
CA SER A 261 -4.30 -5.79 -13.03
C SER A 261 -3.93 -4.47 -12.36
N PRO A 262 -4.59 -3.34 -12.71
CA PRO A 262 -5.66 -3.21 -13.68
C PRO A 262 -5.21 -3.53 -15.13
N PRO A 263 -6.13 -3.89 -16.05
CA PRO A 263 -5.80 -4.22 -17.44
C PRO A 263 -5.13 -3.10 -18.22
N ASP A 264 -5.36 -1.85 -17.83
CA ASP A 264 -4.80 -0.64 -18.45
C ASP A 264 -3.58 -0.08 -17.69
N ALA A 265 -3.01 -0.85 -16.76
CA ALA A 265 -1.81 -0.46 -16.02
C ALA A 265 -0.67 -0.09 -16.99
N ALA A 266 -0.10 1.09 -16.77
CA ALA A 266 1.06 1.55 -17.51
C ALA A 266 2.32 1.64 -16.63
N GLN A 267 3.49 1.60 -17.28
CA GLN A 267 4.77 1.77 -16.63
C GLN A 267 4.81 3.10 -15.85
N GLY A 268 5.28 3.04 -14.62
CA GLY A 268 5.32 4.17 -13.70
C GLY A 268 4.07 4.33 -12.84
N THR A 269 3.05 3.49 -13.00
CA THR A 269 1.94 3.41 -12.04
C THR A 269 2.44 2.98 -10.65
N GLY A 270 1.89 3.59 -9.60
CA GLY A 270 2.33 3.35 -8.22
C GLY A 270 1.89 2.01 -7.63
N PHE A 271 0.84 1.39 -8.17
CA PHE A 271 0.38 0.09 -7.72
C PHE A 271 -0.21 -0.71 -8.89
N PHE A 272 0.28 -1.92 -9.09
CA PHE A 272 -0.26 -2.88 -10.05
C PHE A 272 0.07 -4.31 -9.64
N ALA A 273 -0.61 -5.27 -10.24
CA ALA A 273 -0.30 -6.68 -10.12
C ALA A 273 -0.24 -7.36 -11.49
N CYS A 274 0.47 -8.49 -11.56
CA CYS A 274 0.39 -9.44 -12.65
C CYS A 274 -0.27 -10.70 -12.11
N VAL A 275 -1.50 -10.97 -12.54
CA VAL A 275 -2.32 -12.09 -12.08
C VAL A 275 -2.25 -13.20 -13.12
N ARG A 276 -1.95 -14.42 -12.67
CA ARG A 276 -2.01 -15.60 -13.54
C ARG A 276 -3.46 -15.81 -14.01
N ASP A 277 -3.65 -15.82 -15.32
CA ASP A 277 -4.95 -16.09 -15.92
C ASP A 277 -5.32 -17.57 -15.68
N PRO A 278 -6.44 -17.86 -14.99
CA PRO A 278 -6.86 -19.23 -14.69
C PRO A 278 -7.26 -20.03 -15.95
N ASP A 279 -7.49 -19.38 -17.09
CA ASP A 279 -7.87 -20.04 -18.35
C ASP A 279 -6.68 -20.48 -19.21
N VAL A 280 -5.48 -19.92 -18.98
CA VAL A 280 -4.30 -20.17 -19.83
C VAL A 280 -3.78 -21.61 -19.70
N ASP A 281 -4.00 -22.28 -18.57
CA ASP A 281 -3.62 -23.68 -18.37
C ASP A 281 -4.37 -24.65 -19.35
N ASN A 282 -5.39 -24.20 -20.08
CA ASN A 282 -6.10 -25.00 -21.08
C ASN A 282 -5.56 -24.87 -22.52
N SER A 283 -4.76 -23.84 -22.82
CA SER A 283 -4.27 -23.56 -24.17
C SER A 283 -3.00 -24.34 -24.54
N SER A 284 -2.29 -24.87 -23.54
CA SER A 284 -1.07 -25.69 -23.70
C SER A 284 -1.32 -27.20 -23.57
N LEU A 285 -2.54 -27.62 -23.24
CA LEU A 285 -2.92 -29.02 -23.16
C LEU A 285 -3.22 -29.59 -24.55
N SER A 286 -2.78 -30.83 -24.79
CA SER A 286 -3.09 -31.52 -26.04
C SER A 286 -4.61 -31.66 -26.20
N ALA A 287 -5.13 -31.58 -27.43
CA ALA A 287 -6.57 -31.71 -27.73
C ALA A 287 -7.18 -33.04 -27.22
N VAL A 288 -6.34 -34.04 -26.91
CA VAL A 288 -6.73 -35.33 -26.32
C VAL A 288 -7.01 -35.20 -24.82
N ASP A 289 -6.18 -34.44 -24.10
CA ASP A 289 -6.36 -34.17 -22.67
C ASP A 289 -7.52 -33.20 -22.43
N LEU A 290 -7.71 -32.24 -23.33
CA LEU A 290 -8.85 -31.31 -23.30
C LEU A 290 -10.19 -32.07 -23.42
N ARG A 291 -10.28 -33.07 -24.30
CA ARG A 291 -11.49 -33.90 -24.47
C ARG A 291 -11.75 -34.82 -23.29
N ALA A 292 -10.72 -35.40 -22.70
CA ALA A 292 -10.86 -36.24 -21.51
C ALA A 292 -11.32 -35.43 -20.27
N ARG A 293 -10.87 -34.18 -20.15
CA ARG A 293 -11.26 -33.26 -19.07
C ARG A 293 -12.64 -32.65 -19.26
N LEU A 294 -12.99 -32.23 -20.47
CA LEU A 294 -14.35 -31.79 -20.82
C LEU A 294 -15.40 -32.90 -20.63
N ALA A 295 -15.03 -34.16 -20.89
CA ALA A 295 -15.89 -35.32 -20.67
C ALA A 295 -16.07 -35.67 -19.18
N ALA A 296 -15.20 -35.16 -18.28
CA ALA A 296 -15.26 -35.39 -16.84
C ALA A 296 -15.96 -34.28 -16.06
N GLY A 297 -16.43 -33.21 -16.72
CA GLY A 297 -17.13 -32.09 -16.07
C GLY A 297 -16.31 -31.32 -15.03
N ALA A 298 -14.99 -31.52 -14.99
CA ALA A 298 -14.11 -30.94 -13.97
C ALA A 298 -13.22 -29.85 -14.58
N THR A 299 -13.54 -28.58 -14.30
CA THR A 299 -12.61 -27.46 -14.43
C THR A 299 -11.77 -27.37 -13.17
N PHE A 300 -10.72 -28.20 -13.07
CA PHE A 300 -9.69 -27.98 -12.04
C PHE A 300 -8.89 -26.73 -12.46
N ARG A 301 -9.32 -25.56 -11.99
CA ARG A 301 -8.57 -24.31 -12.11
C ARG A 301 -7.40 -24.39 -11.12
N GLY A 302 -6.17 -24.34 -11.63
CA GLY A 302 -4.96 -24.52 -10.82
C GLY A 302 -4.78 -23.44 -9.75
N ALA A 303 -3.78 -23.64 -8.89
CA ALA A 303 -3.32 -22.58 -7.98
C ALA A 303 -2.97 -21.32 -8.79
N GLN A 304 -3.59 -20.19 -8.45
CA GLN A 304 -3.24 -18.90 -9.05
C GLN A 304 -1.96 -18.36 -8.41
N ASP A 305 -1.25 -17.52 -9.17
CA ASP A 305 -0.03 -16.87 -8.72
C ASP A 305 -0.14 -15.38 -9.06
N VAL A 306 0.26 -14.54 -8.13
CA VAL A 306 0.11 -13.09 -8.23
C VAL A 306 1.45 -12.42 -7.91
N PHE A 307 1.94 -11.61 -8.84
CA PHE A 307 3.07 -10.71 -8.61
C PHE A 307 2.55 -9.31 -8.31
N LEU A 308 2.83 -8.79 -7.13
CA LEU A 308 2.47 -7.43 -6.75
C LEU A 308 3.64 -6.48 -6.91
N PHE A 309 3.33 -5.25 -7.30
CA PHE A 309 4.29 -4.16 -7.44
C PHE A 309 3.73 -2.88 -6.80
N VAL A 310 4.46 -2.32 -5.83
CA VAL A 310 4.07 -1.08 -5.14
C VAL A 310 5.26 -0.11 -5.15
N SER A 311 4.99 1.15 -5.47
CA SER A 311 5.95 2.26 -5.45
C SER A 311 5.43 3.40 -4.59
N GLY A 312 6.22 3.78 -3.59
CA GLY A 312 5.95 4.96 -2.77
C GLY A 312 6.47 6.25 -3.43
N ASP A 313 5.83 7.38 -3.11
CA ASP A 313 6.29 8.72 -3.45
C ASP A 313 6.12 9.66 -2.25
N ALA A 314 7.23 10.18 -1.74
CA ALA A 314 7.22 11.10 -0.60
C ALA A 314 6.79 12.53 -0.95
N GLN A 315 6.35 12.79 -2.19
CA GLN A 315 5.81 14.08 -2.59
C GLN A 315 4.47 14.39 -1.90
N PRO A 316 4.30 15.63 -1.41
CA PRO A 316 3.00 16.09 -0.95
C PRO A 316 2.02 16.22 -2.12
N ALA A 317 0.74 16.10 -1.79
CA ALA A 317 -0.37 16.03 -2.74
C ALA A 317 -0.62 17.33 -3.50
N ASP A 318 -0.31 18.46 -2.89
CA ASP A 318 -0.54 19.78 -3.46
C ASP A 318 0.50 20.17 -4.51
N GLY A 319 1.62 19.42 -4.66
CA GLY A 319 2.72 19.73 -5.59
C GLY A 319 3.34 21.13 -5.42
N ASN A 320 2.83 21.93 -4.49
CA ASN A 320 3.00 23.37 -4.42
C ASN A 320 3.83 23.81 -3.22
N ASP A 321 4.04 22.93 -2.21
CA ASP A 321 4.78 23.25 -0.99
C ASP A 321 6.32 23.20 -1.14
N PHE A 322 6.85 23.49 -2.34
CA PHE A 322 8.30 23.72 -2.53
C PHE A 322 8.64 24.90 -3.45
N THR A 323 7.64 25.64 -3.94
CA THR A 323 7.85 26.77 -4.85
C THR A 323 8.41 28.04 -4.18
N ARG A 324 8.76 28.00 -2.89
CA ARG A 324 9.39 29.12 -2.17
C ARG A 324 10.90 29.03 -1.94
N ALA A 325 11.59 28.09 -2.58
CA ALA A 325 13.04 28.16 -2.71
C ALA A 325 13.45 27.71 -4.12
N THR A 326 13.60 28.70 -5.00
CA THR A 326 14.30 28.59 -6.29
C THR A 326 15.59 27.80 -6.15
N LEU A 327 15.58 26.55 -6.64
CA LEU A 327 16.67 25.67 -7.12
C LEU A 327 16.11 24.22 -7.09
N ASN A 328 15.22 23.86 -8.02
CA ASN A 328 14.61 22.52 -8.06
C ASN A 328 15.18 21.65 -9.20
N PRO A 329 16.13 20.74 -8.90
CA PRO A 329 16.41 19.56 -9.73
C PRO A 329 15.78 18.26 -9.17
N ALA A 330 14.78 18.33 -8.29
CA ALA A 330 14.43 17.25 -7.35
C ALA A 330 13.10 16.52 -7.58
N ASN A 331 12.39 16.73 -8.69
CA ASN A 331 11.09 16.06 -8.92
C ASN A 331 11.22 14.54 -9.13
N ASP A 332 12.36 14.02 -9.61
CA ASP A 332 12.57 12.58 -9.81
C ASP A 332 13.14 11.84 -8.58
N LEU A 333 13.52 12.57 -7.53
CA LEU A 333 14.28 12.03 -6.40
C LEU A 333 13.42 11.70 -5.16
N SER A 334 12.10 11.89 -5.23
CA SER A 334 11.14 11.50 -4.19
C SER A 334 10.53 10.11 -4.44
N LYS A 335 10.58 9.63 -5.68
CA LYS A 335 10.11 8.30 -6.06
C LYS A 335 11.00 7.25 -5.46
N LEU A 336 10.37 6.29 -4.79
CA LEU A 336 11.04 5.15 -4.21
C LEU A 336 11.17 4.03 -5.24
N PRO A 337 12.13 3.10 -5.05
CA PRO A 337 12.18 1.90 -5.88
C PRO A 337 10.88 1.10 -5.76
N ILE A 338 10.47 0.50 -6.86
CA ILE A 338 9.32 -0.42 -6.89
C ILE A 338 9.65 -1.64 -6.05
N LEU A 339 8.81 -1.92 -5.06
CA LEU A 339 8.84 -3.15 -4.28
C LEU A 339 8.00 -4.20 -5.00
N SER A 340 8.48 -5.44 -5.02
CA SER A 340 7.73 -6.55 -5.61
C SER A 340 7.64 -7.75 -4.68
N ARG A 341 6.52 -8.48 -4.76
CA ARG A 341 6.33 -9.76 -4.08
C ARG A 341 5.50 -10.71 -4.91
N GLN A 342 5.92 -11.97 -4.96
CA GLN A 342 5.18 -13.06 -5.55
C GLN A 342 4.43 -13.82 -4.44
N THR A 343 3.15 -14.09 -4.66
CA THR A 343 2.31 -14.84 -3.74
C THR A 343 1.52 -15.91 -4.48
N GLN A 344 1.67 -17.16 -4.03
CA GLN A 344 0.88 -18.28 -4.53
C GLN A 344 -0.43 -18.41 -3.75
N VAL A 345 -1.53 -18.47 -4.49
CA VAL A 345 -2.89 -18.54 -3.98
C VAL A 345 -3.34 -20.00 -3.90
N ARG A 346 -4.11 -20.36 -2.87
CA ARG A 346 -4.69 -21.70 -2.75
C ARG A 346 -5.94 -21.76 -3.62
N GLY A 347 -5.86 -22.47 -4.75
CA GLY A 347 -6.97 -22.58 -5.70
C GLY A 347 -8.25 -23.21 -5.10
N VAL A 348 -9.38 -22.97 -5.76
CA VAL A 348 -10.69 -23.52 -5.41
C VAL A 348 -10.70 -25.04 -5.60
N VAL A 349 -10.98 -25.80 -4.54
CA VAL A 349 -11.32 -27.22 -4.65
C VAL A 349 -12.83 -27.33 -4.79
N ASP A 350 -13.32 -27.32 -6.03
CA ASP A 350 -14.72 -27.56 -6.29
C ASP A 350 -15.04 -29.05 -6.05
N ARG A 351 -15.53 -29.38 -4.85
CA ARG A 351 -16.10 -30.71 -4.59
C ARG A 351 -17.51 -30.68 -5.13
N GLY A 352 -17.66 -31.08 -6.40
CA GLY A 352 -18.97 -31.39 -6.96
C GLY A 352 -19.67 -32.44 -6.10
N THR A 353 -20.52 -32.00 -5.18
CA THR A 353 -21.41 -32.88 -4.43
C THR A 353 -22.58 -33.20 -5.33
N SER A 354 -22.40 -34.19 -6.21
CA SER A 354 -23.53 -34.91 -6.78
C SER A 354 -24.18 -35.72 -5.63
N LEU A 355 -25.28 -35.21 -5.09
CA LEU A 355 -26.24 -36.02 -4.34
C LEU A 355 -27.31 -36.54 -5.29
#